data_AF-K0R4L8-F1
#
_entry.id   AF-K0R4L8-F1
#
_cell.length_a   1.000
_cell.length_b   1.000
_cell.length_c   1.000
_cell.angle_alpha   90.00
_cell.angle_beta   90.00
_cell.angle_gamma   90.00
#
_symmetry.space_group_name_H-M   'P 1'
#
loop_
_entity.id
_entity.type
_entity.pdbx_description
1 polymer ?
#
loop_
_entity_poly.entity_id
_entity_poly.type
_entity_poly.pdbx_seq_one_letter_code
_entity_poly.pdbx_strand_id
1 'polypeptide(L)'
;MLVALSSLHDGGVHAFQSAFNRQVPLLNADAGTPPTTRRPWTSCLPAASDEDVVDDVSTTAGTIEMDASLLRETPALEPDDISFVQSLYNSCNGNAKAMETELVANLSNMHPRLVVALQIAADELEWKKQEVVSDEAFENQMIKVGTSLQSILNNQLKSGRELLEKLLNSGELRKLDSMISKAAKDGQLDMSFFSVLSMNMRDAAADGGAVSPTLAQGEGQPEVTGEDGQPQVGATRSSILQHIYTRCQEELEKNVAPGMGLLNKLLRTEISSIRTNQLQHYLGPQRTSITNPEGETIELPGTDKPLVSHGEFTDALESVVSQIRTLEASGGTDKLSATNLVESIRQIAIEARGVLVASYGEESIIVNEFQKDLQPVFRPGS
;
A
#
# COMPACT_ATOMS: atom_id res chain seq x y z
N MET A 1 33.98 14.69 -13.06
CA MET A 1 33.47 14.59 -14.43
C MET A 1 33.67 13.13 -14.83
N LEU A 2 32.57 12.38 -15.06
CA LEU A 2 32.45 10.90 -15.07
C LEU A 2 32.47 10.23 -13.69
N VAL A 3 31.35 10.28 -12.96
CA VAL A 3 30.55 9.13 -12.44
C VAL A 3 29.20 9.73 -12.04
N ALA A 4 28.38 9.97 -13.07
CA ALA A 4 26.99 10.34 -12.97
C ALA A 4 26.28 9.40 -13.94
N LEU A 5 26.03 8.16 -13.49
CA LEU A 5 25.32 7.09 -14.22
C LEU A 5 25.15 5.88 -13.27
N SER A 6 24.30 6.03 -12.25
CA SER A 6 23.61 4.91 -11.54
C SER A 6 22.37 5.38 -10.76
N SER A 7 21.94 6.62 -10.99
CA SER A 7 20.68 7.15 -10.49
C SER A 7 19.60 6.82 -11.51
N LEU A 8 19.16 5.55 -11.57
CA LEU A 8 17.99 5.04 -12.31
C LEU A 8 18.03 3.49 -12.30
N HIS A 9 17.72 2.89 -11.15
CA HIS A 9 17.02 1.61 -11.07
C HIS A 9 16.45 1.48 -9.65
N ASP A 10 15.17 1.84 -9.54
CA ASP A 10 14.19 1.52 -8.50
C ASP A 10 14.61 1.61 -7.03
N GLY A 11 15.02 2.82 -6.64
CA GLY A 11 15.05 3.25 -5.25
C GLY A 11 13.64 3.52 -4.73
N GLY A 12 12.99 2.46 -4.24
CA GLY A 12 11.64 2.54 -3.67
C GLY A 12 10.95 1.20 -3.75
N VAL A 13 11.61 0.16 -3.27
CA VAL A 13 10.96 -1.12 -3.00
C VAL A 13 9.77 -0.79 -2.11
N HIS A 14 8.58 -0.87 -2.70
CA HIS A 14 7.32 -1.06 -2.02
C HIS A 14 6.56 0.17 -1.48
N ALA A 15 5.64 0.64 -2.32
CA ALA A 15 4.23 0.72 -1.93
C ALA A 15 3.60 -0.67 -1.57
N PHE A 16 4.36 -1.67 -1.05
CA PHE A 16 3.85 -3.02 -0.73
C PHE A 16 2.64 -2.97 0.19
N GLN A 17 2.59 -1.93 1.01
CA GLN A 17 1.65 -1.80 2.10
C GLN A 17 0.46 -0.89 1.79
N SER A 18 0.19 -0.51 0.53
CA SER A 18 -1.09 0.18 0.28
C SER A 18 -2.29 -0.72 0.63
N ALA A 19 -2.09 -2.03 0.79
CA ALA A 19 -3.18 -2.98 0.94
C ALA A 19 -2.88 -4.28 1.72
N PHE A 20 -1.81 -4.39 2.53
CA PHE A 20 -1.72 -5.59 3.40
C PHE A 20 -2.86 -5.65 4.45
N ASN A 21 -3.67 -4.58 4.61
CA ASN A 21 -4.78 -4.53 5.55
C ASN A 21 -6.09 -3.93 4.99
N ARG A 22 -6.37 -4.04 3.68
CA ARG A 22 -7.78 -3.95 3.23
C ARG A 22 -8.49 -5.28 3.51
N GLN A 23 -8.53 -5.69 4.77
CA GLN A 23 -9.31 -6.83 5.24
C GLN A 23 -9.72 -6.62 6.72
N VAL A 24 -10.98 -6.58 7.19
CA VAL A 24 -12.38 -6.51 6.69
C VAL A 24 -13.25 -6.19 7.96
N PRO A 25 -14.61 -6.18 7.95
CA PRO A 25 -15.61 -5.18 7.50
C PRO A 25 -16.17 -4.31 8.67
N LEU A 26 -17.30 -3.60 8.45
CA LEU A 26 -18.21 -2.86 9.38
C LEU A 26 -18.22 -1.35 9.03
N LEU A 27 -19.29 -0.69 8.56
CA LEU A 27 -20.74 -0.81 8.74
C LEU A 27 -21.47 -0.26 7.50
N ASN A 28 -22.47 -0.98 6.99
CA ASN A 28 -23.73 -0.39 6.51
C ASN A 28 -24.75 -1.52 6.27
N ALA A 29 -25.45 -1.89 7.35
CA ALA A 29 -26.76 -2.52 7.27
C ALA A 29 -27.79 -1.41 7.52
N ASP A 30 -28.21 -0.71 6.47
CA ASP A 30 -29.61 -0.29 6.27
C ASP A 30 -29.71 0.57 4.99
N ALA A 31 -30.37 0.05 3.96
CA ALA A 31 -31.01 0.86 2.93
C ALA A 31 -32.03 0.01 2.18
N GLY A 32 -33.30 0.38 2.37
CA GLY A 32 -34.50 -0.31 1.92
C GLY A 32 -34.55 -0.77 0.47
N THR A 33 -35.24 -1.89 0.29
CA THR A 33 -35.97 -2.29 -0.93
C THR A 33 -36.86 -1.15 -1.45
N PRO A 34 -37.04 -1.02 -2.78
CA PRO A 34 -38.19 -1.67 -3.45
C PRO A 34 -37.92 -2.00 -4.96
N PRO A 35 -38.91 -2.23 -5.85
CA PRO A 35 -39.37 -3.57 -6.22
C PRO A 35 -39.20 -3.95 -7.72
N THR A 36 -39.07 -5.26 -7.94
CA THR A 36 -39.68 -6.13 -8.96
C THR A 36 -39.81 -5.68 -10.43
N THR A 37 -39.20 -6.44 -11.36
CA THR A 37 -39.86 -7.05 -12.56
C THR A 37 -38.93 -8.06 -13.27
N ARG A 38 -39.24 -9.37 -13.20
CA ARG A 38 -39.67 -10.28 -14.32
C ARG A 38 -38.67 -10.41 -15.49
N ARG A 39 -38.14 -11.57 -15.92
CA ARG A 39 -38.73 -12.92 -16.16
C ARG A 39 -37.63 -14.01 -16.38
N PRO A 40 -38.00 -15.31 -16.42
CA PRO A 40 -37.12 -16.45 -16.12
C PRO A 40 -36.67 -17.25 -17.35
N TRP A 41 -35.62 -18.06 -17.16
CA TRP A 41 -35.34 -19.26 -17.96
C TRP A 41 -35.75 -20.51 -17.16
N THR A 42 -36.57 -21.34 -17.78
CA THR A 42 -37.13 -22.60 -17.29
C THR A 42 -36.26 -23.78 -17.69
N SER A 43 -36.05 -24.74 -16.78
CA SER A 43 -36.29 -26.18 -17.05
C SER A 43 -36.08 -27.08 -15.81
N CYS A 44 -37.16 -27.76 -15.42
CA CYS A 44 -37.27 -29.18 -15.04
C CYS A 44 -36.67 -29.76 -13.73
N LEU A 45 -37.59 -29.93 -12.76
CA LEU A 45 -37.87 -31.01 -11.77
C LEU A 45 -37.27 -32.43 -12.02
N PRO A 46 -37.25 -33.38 -11.03
CA PRO A 46 -38.22 -33.53 -9.93
C PRO A 46 -37.68 -33.87 -8.52
N ALA A 47 -38.66 -33.88 -7.62
CA ALA A 47 -38.65 -34.00 -6.16
C ALA A 47 -38.22 -35.36 -5.59
N ALA A 48 -37.71 -35.32 -4.36
CA ALA A 48 -37.80 -36.41 -3.38
C ALA A 48 -37.85 -35.83 -1.94
N SER A 49 -38.97 -36.10 -1.27
CA SER A 49 -39.25 -36.33 0.16
C SER A 49 -38.32 -35.81 1.26
N ASP A 50 -38.95 -35.08 2.20
CA ASP A 50 -38.98 -35.28 3.67
C ASP A 50 -37.77 -35.94 4.34
N GLU A 51 -37.09 -35.21 5.24
CA GLU A 51 -37.03 -35.48 6.69
C GLU A 51 -36.47 -34.23 7.41
N ASP A 52 -37.32 -33.56 8.20
CA ASP A 52 -36.93 -32.48 9.11
C ASP A 52 -36.34 -33.09 10.40
N VAL A 53 -35.00 -33.06 10.53
CA VAL A 53 -34.30 -33.23 11.80
C VAL A 53 -33.75 -31.88 12.22
N VAL A 54 -34.23 -31.42 13.36
CA VAL A 54 -33.84 -30.18 14.03
C VAL A 54 -32.55 -30.47 14.79
N ASP A 55 -31.40 -30.04 14.28
CA ASP A 55 -30.16 -29.98 15.05
C ASP A 55 -29.64 -28.54 15.11
N ASP A 56 -29.79 -27.99 16.30
CA ASP A 56 -29.25 -26.73 16.80
C ASP A 56 -27.74 -26.87 17.00
N VAL A 57 -26.96 -26.53 15.97
CA VAL A 57 -25.50 -26.30 16.09
C VAL A 57 -25.18 -24.96 15.47
N SER A 58 -25.58 -23.91 16.18
CA SER A 58 -24.97 -22.59 16.05
C SER A 58 -23.97 -22.42 17.19
N THR A 59 -22.80 -21.83 16.88
CA THR A 59 -21.69 -21.47 17.80
C THR A 59 -20.50 -22.45 17.81
N THR A 60 -19.72 -22.52 16.73
CA THR A 60 -18.27 -22.87 16.78
C THR A 60 -17.46 -22.56 15.51
N ALA A 61 -18.01 -21.83 14.53
CA ALA A 61 -17.24 -21.46 13.32
C ALA A 61 -16.36 -20.20 13.49
N GLY A 62 -16.62 -19.37 14.51
CA GLY A 62 -15.95 -18.06 14.68
C GLY A 62 -14.56 -18.10 15.31
N THR A 63 -14.10 -19.25 15.83
CA THR A 63 -12.78 -19.39 16.47
C THR A 63 -11.77 -20.18 15.64
N ILE A 64 -12.21 -20.90 14.61
CA ILE A 64 -11.31 -21.76 13.81
C ILE A 64 -10.56 -20.95 12.74
N GLU A 65 -11.14 -19.85 12.24
CA GLU A 65 -10.47 -18.99 11.24
C GLU A 65 -9.35 -18.12 11.82
N MET A 66 -9.35 -17.80 13.13
CA MET A 66 -8.23 -17.06 13.74
C MET A 66 -7.00 -17.94 14.00
N ASP A 67 -7.17 -19.25 14.26
CA ASP A 67 -6.08 -20.18 14.56
C ASP A 67 -5.34 -20.69 13.31
N ALA A 68 -5.94 -20.60 12.12
CA ALA A 68 -5.27 -20.94 10.86
C ALA A 68 -4.13 -19.97 10.50
N SER A 69 -4.06 -18.81 11.16
CA SER A 69 -3.04 -17.77 10.97
C SER A 69 -1.68 -18.11 11.63
N LEU A 70 -1.60 -19.17 12.43
CA LEU A 70 -0.58 -19.31 13.48
C LEU A 70 0.55 -20.33 13.23
N LEU A 71 0.53 -21.04 12.11
CA LEU A 71 1.70 -21.80 11.65
C LEU A 71 2.21 -21.16 10.37
N ARG A 72 2.90 -20.03 10.51
CA ARG A 72 3.74 -19.52 9.43
C ARG A 72 4.83 -20.56 9.19
N GLU A 73 4.69 -21.34 8.13
CA GLU A 73 5.74 -22.24 7.70
C GLU A 73 7.01 -21.41 7.46
N THR A 74 8.12 -21.86 8.05
CA THR A 74 9.41 -21.19 7.89
C THR A 74 9.75 -21.19 6.39
N PRO A 75 9.96 -20.01 5.77
CA PRO A 75 10.28 -19.96 4.35
C PRO A 75 11.54 -20.77 4.05
N ALA A 76 11.51 -21.57 2.99
CA ALA A 76 12.69 -22.28 2.52
C ALA A 76 13.74 -21.27 2.00
N LEU A 77 14.96 -21.35 2.53
CA LEU A 77 16.05 -20.50 2.09
C LEU A 77 16.73 -21.10 0.86
N GLU A 78 17.04 -20.25 -0.12
CA GLU A 78 17.88 -20.64 -1.25
C GLU A 78 19.37 -20.49 -0.91
N PRO A 79 20.27 -21.15 -1.68
CA PRO A 79 21.72 -21.03 -1.48
C PRO A 79 22.21 -19.58 -1.46
N ASP A 80 21.60 -18.71 -2.27
CA ASP A 80 21.94 -17.29 -2.33
C ASP A 80 21.62 -16.58 -1.01
N ASP A 81 20.48 -16.89 -0.38
CA ASP A 81 20.09 -16.32 0.92
C ASP A 81 21.07 -16.75 2.03
N ILE A 82 21.44 -18.03 2.05
CA ILE A 82 22.41 -18.59 3.00
C ILE A 82 23.76 -17.90 2.84
N SER A 83 24.21 -17.75 1.59
CA SER A 83 25.49 -17.09 1.27
C SER A 83 25.49 -15.62 1.69
N PHE A 84 24.35 -14.93 1.52
CA PHE A 84 24.19 -13.54 1.95
C PHE A 84 24.32 -13.40 3.46
N VAL A 85 23.60 -14.22 4.25
CA VAL A 85 23.65 -14.19 5.72
C VAL A 85 25.06 -14.49 6.22
N GLN A 86 25.73 -15.51 5.67
CA GLN A 86 27.10 -15.85 6.02
C GLN A 86 28.08 -14.73 5.68
N SER A 87 27.99 -14.16 4.47
CA SER A 87 28.84 -13.05 4.02
C SER A 87 28.67 -11.81 4.90
N LEU A 88 27.42 -11.44 5.19
CA LEU A 88 27.08 -10.31 6.05
C LEU A 88 27.62 -10.52 7.47
N TYR A 89 27.39 -11.70 8.05
CA TYR A 89 27.86 -12.00 9.38
C TYR A 89 29.40 -11.98 9.49
N ASN A 90 30.07 -12.62 8.52
CA ASN A 90 31.53 -12.74 8.49
C ASN A 90 32.20 -11.39 8.24
N SER A 91 31.67 -10.57 7.32
CA SER A 91 32.19 -9.22 7.05
C SER A 91 32.07 -8.30 8.28
N CYS A 92 31.01 -8.48 9.07
CA CYS A 92 30.80 -7.72 10.29
C CYS A 92 31.48 -8.34 11.53
N ASN A 93 32.09 -9.52 11.40
CA ASN A 93 32.64 -10.31 12.51
C ASN A 93 31.66 -10.47 13.69
N GLY A 94 30.36 -10.62 13.38
CA GLY A 94 29.28 -10.69 14.37
C GLY A 94 29.03 -9.40 15.18
N ASN A 95 29.58 -8.25 14.79
CA ASN A 95 29.30 -6.96 15.44
C ASN A 95 27.91 -6.43 15.04
N ALA A 96 27.03 -6.26 16.03
CA ALA A 96 25.65 -5.81 15.80
C ALA A 96 25.55 -4.47 15.06
N LYS A 97 26.33 -3.45 15.43
CA LYS A 97 26.25 -2.11 14.79
C LYS A 97 26.74 -2.13 13.35
N ALA A 98 27.78 -2.91 13.06
CA ALA A 98 28.27 -3.10 11.70
C ALA A 98 27.22 -3.82 10.85
N MET A 99 26.60 -4.87 11.40
CA MET A 99 25.50 -5.59 10.73
C MET A 99 24.30 -4.68 10.49
N GLU A 100 23.90 -3.85 11.46
CA GLU A 100 22.82 -2.88 11.27
C GLU A 100 23.09 -1.93 10.10
N THR A 101 24.33 -1.44 9.99
CA THR A 101 24.73 -0.52 8.92
C THR A 101 24.65 -1.21 7.55
N GLU A 102 25.17 -2.43 7.44
CA GLU A 102 25.12 -3.17 6.17
C GLU A 102 23.73 -3.69 5.82
N LEU A 103 22.92 -4.06 6.82
CA LEU A 103 21.53 -4.43 6.61
C LEU A 103 20.74 -3.22 6.06
N VAL A 104 20.91 -2.02 6.62
CA VAL A 104 20.25 -0.82 6.08
C VAL A 104 20.64 -0.57 4.63
N ALA A 105 21.91 -0.77 4.27
CA ALA A 105 22.40 -0.58 2.90
C ALA A 105 21.84 -1.62 1.91
N ASN A 106 21.52 -2.82 2.38
CA ASN A 106 21.08 -3.93 1.54
C ASN A 106 19.59 -4.25 1.66
N LEU A 107 18.85 -3.60 2.56
CA LEU A 107 17.45 -3.96 2.88
C LEU A 107 16.54 -3.95 1.65
N SER A 108 16.73 -3.00 0.73
CA SER A 108 15.97 -2.93 -0.53
C SER A 108 16.27 -4.09 -1.48
N ASN A 109 17.45 -4.70 -1.37
CA ASN A 109 17.89 -5.77 -2.26
C ASN A 109 17.66 -7.16 -1.66
N MET A 110 17.24 -7.24 -0.39
CA MET A 110 16.99 -8.51 0.29
C MET A 110 15.72 -9.16 -0.27
N HIS A 111 15.82 -10.46 -0.56
CA HIS A 111 14.65 -11.21 -0.97
C HIS A 111 13.62 -11.23 0.19
N PRO A 112 12.31 -10.97 -0.06
CA PRO A 112 11.31 -10.91 1.01
C PRO A 112 11.25 -12.19 1.87
N ARG A 113 11.46 -13.36 1.27
CA ARG A 113 11.54 -14.65 1.99
C ARG A 113 12.62 -14.64 3.08
N LEU A 114 13.78 -14.04 2.80
CA LEU A 114 14.89 -13.94 3.73
C LEU A 114 14.55 -12.96 4.87
N VAL A 115 13.90 -11.84 4.55
CA VAL A 115 13.42 -10.89 5.57
C VAL A 115 12.47 -11.58 6.56
N VAL A 116 11.49 -12.33 6.06
CA VAL A 116 10.54 -13.09 6.90
C VAL A 116 11.26 -14.16 7.71
N ALA A 117 12.17 -14.92 7.09
CA ALA A 117 12.98 -15.92 7.77
C ALA A 117 13.81 -15.33 8.94
N LEU A 118 14.47 -14.19 8.70
CA LEU A 118 15.25 -13.49 9.72
C LEU A 118 14.40 -12.95 10.87
N GLN A 119 13.19 -12.46 10.57
CA GLN A 119 12.24 -12.03 11.60
C GLN A 119 11.80 -13.22 12.47
N ILE A 120 11.44 -14.36 11.87
CA ILE A 120 11.06 -15.57 12.61
C ILE A 120 12.23 -16.04 13.49
N ALA A 121 13.46 -16.08 12.94
CA ALA A 121 14.65 -16.47 13.70
C ALA A 121 14.92 -15.54 14.90
N ALA A 122 14.66 -14.23 14.75
CA ALA A 122 14.81 -13.26 15.81
C ALA A 122 13.74 -13.41 16.90
N ASP A 123 12.50 -13.68 16.49
CA ASP A 123 11.35 -13.80 17.40
C ASP A 123 11.38 -15.10 18.20
N GLU A 124 11.70 -16.23 17.56
CA GLU A 124 11.77 -17.55 18.21
C GLU A 124 13.11 -17.78 18.94
N LEU A 125 14.13 -16.96 18.64
CA LEU A 125 15.53 -17.18 19.07
C LEU A 125 16.06 -18.58 18.71
N GLU A 126 15.48 -19.17 17.66
CA GLU A 126 15.78 -20.50 17.14
C GLU A 126 15.59 -20.47 15.62
N TRP A 127 16.41 -21.21 14.89
CA TRP A 127 16.17 -21.42 13.46
C TRP A 127 15.90 -22.91 13.21
N LYS A 128 14.62 -23.24 13.00
CA LYS A 128 14.18 -24.63 12.78
C LYS A 128 14.91 -25.22 11.57
N LYS A 129 15.70 -26.26 11.84
CA LYS A 129 16.57 -26.93 10.87
C LYS A 129 15.79 -27.38 9.64
N GLN A 130 16.09 -26.81 8.48
CA GLN A 130 15.91 -27.54 7.22
C GLN A 130 16.99 -28.61 7.13
N GLU A 131 16.61 -29.84 6.74
CA GLU A 131 17.47 -31.04 6.72
C GLU A 131 18.82 -30.87 5.99
N VAL A 132 18.97 -29.81 5.18
CA VAL A 132 20.11 -29.58 4.28
C VAL A 132 21.28 -28.82 4.92
N VAL A 133 21.07 -28.03 5.98
CA VAL A 133 22.13 -27.21 6.61
C VAL A 133 22.07 -27.33 8.13
N SER A 134 22.53 -28.46 8.66
CA SER A 134 22.63 -28.68 10.11
C SER A 134 23.96 -28.13 10.64
N ASP A 135 24.17 -26.81 10.56
CA ASP A 135 25.30 -26.14 11.21
C ASP A 135 24.79 -25.21 12.32
N GLU A 136 25.08 -25.55 13.57
CA GLU A 136 24.82 -24.71 14.76
C GLU A 136 25.45 -23.32 14.60
N ALA A 137 26.55 -23.21 13.86
CA ALA A 137 27.15 -21.93 13.54
C ALA A 137 26.24 -21.06 12.66
N PHE A 138 25.55 -21.65 11.68
CA PHE A 138 24.66 -20.91 10.79
C PHE A 138 23.36 -20.48 11.51
N GLU A 139 22.81 -21.32 12.36
CA GLU A 139 21.68 -20.96 13.23
C GLU A 139 22.00 -19.72 14.08
N ASN A 140 23.17 -19.71 14.73
CA ASN A 140 23.63 -18.54 15.49
C ASN A 140 23.81 -17.29 14.61
N GLN A 141 24.18 -17.44 13.34
CA GLN A 141 24.28 -16.32 12.39
C GLN A 141 22.89 -15.78 12.06
N MET A 142 21.93 -16.65 11.74
CA MET A 142 20.54 -16.29 11.46
C MET A 142 19.92 -15.50 12.62
N ILE A 143 20.06 -15.99 13.85
CA ILE A 143 19.52 -15.32 15.04
C ILE A 143 20.15 -13.93 15.23
N LYS A 144 21.47 -13.80 15.08
CA LYS A 144 22.17 -12.52 15.25
C LYS A 144 21.84 -11.50 14.16
N VAL A 145 21.81 -11.94 12.90
CA VAL A 145 21.40 -11.08 11.78
C VAL A 145 19.93 -10.69 11.93
N GLY A 146 19.06 -11.64 12.29
CA GLY A 146 17.64 -11.38 12.57
C GLY A 146 17.43 -10.38 13.70
N THR A 147 18.14 -10.54 14.82
CA THR A 147 18.07 -9.60 15.96
C THR A 147 18.52 -8.19 15.55
N SER A 148 19.54 -8.10 14.70
CA SER A 148 20.03 -6.82 14.17
C SER A 148 19.00 -6.18 13.22
N LEU A 149 18.36 -6.98 12.36
CA LEU A 149 17.25 -6.54 11.52
C LEU A 149 16.08 -6.02 12.37
N GLN A 150 15.70 -6.75 13.42
CA GLN A 150 14.63 -6.35 14.33
C GLN A 150 14.95 -5.03 15.06
N SER A 151 16.22 -4.83 15.45
CA SER A 151 16.70 -3.55 16.01
C SER A 151 16.50 -2.39 15.02
N ILE A 152 16.84 -2.58 13.74
CA ILE A 152 16.64 -1.57 12.69
C ILE A 152 15.16 -1.24 12.53
N LEU A 153 14.29 -2.25 12.40
CA LEU A 153 12.85 -2.07 12.23
C LEU A 153 12.23 -1.33 13.43
N ASN A 154 12.65 -1.67 14.65
CA ASN A 154 12.21 -0.98 15.86
C ASN A 154 12.67 0.49 15.89
N ASN A 155 13.91 0.76 15.49
CA ASN A 155 14.44 2.12 15.41
C ASN A 155 13.71 2.96 14.35
N GLN A 156 13.37 2.37 13.20
CA GLN A 156 12.54 3.01 12.18
C GLN A 156 11.15 3.34 12.74
N LEU A 157 10.45 2.37 13.35
CA LEU A 157 9.15 2.63 13.99
C LEU A 157 9.20 3.71 15.09
N LYS A 158 10.31 3.79 15.82
CA LYS A 158 10.54 4.86 16.80
C LYS A 158 10.70 6.22 16.10
N SER A 159 11.53 6.30 15.07
CA SER A 159 11.70 7.51 14.24
C SER A 159 10.36 7.97 13.65
N GLY A 160 9.54 7.04 13.13
CA GLY A 160 8.20 7.32 12.61
C GLY A 160 7.26 7.90 13.68
N ARG A 161 7.31 7.39 14.92
CA ARG A 161 6.56 7.96 16.06
C ARG A 161 7.03 9.38 16.40
N GLU A 162 8.33 9.60 16.50
CA GLU A 162 8.90 10.93 16.79
C GLU A 162 8.56 11.94 15.69
N LEU A 163 8.55 11.53 14.41
CA LEU A 163 8.14 12.38 13.31
C LEU A 163 6.64 12.72 13.38
N LEU A 164 5.78 11.72 13.62
CA LEU A 164 4.35 11.95 13.76
C LEU A 164 4.04 12.89 14.93
N GLU A 165 4.71 12.70 16.06
CA GLU A 165 4.60 13.58 17.22
C GLU A 165 4.99 15.02 16.87
N LYS A 166 6.11 15.22 16.15
CA LYS A 166 6.52 16.55 15.66
C LYS A 166 5.47 17.18 14.73
N LEU A 167 4.84 16.39 13.85
CA LEU A 167 3.79 16.89 12.96
C LEU A 167 2.53 17.29 13.72
N LEU A 168 2.09 16.48 14.69
CA LEU A 168 0.93 16.77 15.53
C LEU A 168 1.16 18.00 16.42
N ASN A 169 2.37 18.18 16.93
CA ASN A 169 2.74 19.33 17.77
C ASN A 169 3.02 20.62 16.98
N SER A 170 2.87 20.61 15.66
CA SER A 170 3.12 21.79 14.83
C SER A 170 2.12 22.93 15.06
N GLY A 171 0.90 22.61 15.52
CA GLY A 171 -0.16 23.56 15.89
C GLY A 171 -0.80 24.35 14.74
N GLU A 172 -0.13 24.47 13.60
CA GLU A 172 -0.58 25.22 12.42
C GLU A 172 -0.52 24.38 11.15
N LEU A 173 -1.62 24.34 10.40
CA LEU A 173 -1.73 23.54 9.17
C LEU A 173 -0.67 23.89 8.12
N ARG A 174 -0.34 25.18 7.95
CA ARG A 174 0.68 25.63 7.00
C ARG A 174 2.08 25.15 7.38
N LYS A 175 2.39 25.15 8.68
CA LYS A 175 3.67 24.66 9.19
C LYS A 175 3.76 23.14 9.05
N LEU A 176 2.66 22.44 9.32
CA LEU A 176 2.52 21.01 9.09
C LEU A 176 2.82 20.64 7.64
N ASP A 177 2.18 21.30 6.66
CA ASP A 177 2.41 21.04 5.24
C ASP A 177 3.88 21.25 4.84
N SER A 178 4.50 22.34 5.33
CA SER A 178 5.92 22.60 5.11
C SER A 178 6.82 21.53 5.72
N MET A 179 6.47 21.00 6.90
CA MET A 179 7.21 19.92 7.56
C MET A 179 7.06 18.60 6.80
N ILE A 180 5.87 18.29 6.28
CA ILE A 180 5.64 17.11 5.44
C ILE A 180 6.46 17.20 4.15
N SER A 181 6.42 18.33 3.44
CA SER A 181 7.22 18.49 2.22
C SER A 181 8.73 18.41 2.52
N LYS A 182 9.19 18.85 3.69
CA LYS A 182 10.59 18.69 4.11
C LYS A 182 10.91 17.21 4.42
N ALA A 183 10.10 16.55 5.23
CA ALA A 183 10.26 15.14 5.58
C ALA A 183 10.25 14.25 4.32
N ALA A 184 9.43 14.57 3.32
CA ALA A 184 9.40 13.89 2.03
C ALA A 184 10.75 14.01 1.30
N LYS A 185 11.30 15.22 1.22
CA LYS A 185 12.62 15.48 0.60
C LYS A 185 13.76 14.82 1.35
N ASP A 186 13.65 14.75 2.68
CA ASP A 186 14.64 14.13 3.55
C ASP A 186 14.51 12.59 3.60
N GLY A 187 13.55 12.00 2.88
CA GLY A 187 13.31 10.55 2.85
C GLY A 187 12.76 9.98 4.16
N GLN A 188 12.20 10.83 5.04
CA GLN A 188 11.69 10.44 6.36
C GLN A 188 10.25 9.90 6.32
N LEU A 189 9.55 10.07 5.19
CA LEU A 189 8.21 9.50 4.97
C LEU A 189 8.33 8.05 4.50
N ASP A 190 8.93 7.20 5.33
CA ASP A 190 9.15 5.79 5.06
C ASP A 190 7.97 4.90 5.50
N MET A 191 8.09 3.60 5.25
CA MET A 191 7.08 2.60 5.61
C MET A 191 6.72 2.60 7.10
N SER A 192 7.73 2.82 7.94
CA SER A 192 7.58 2.80 9.38
C SER A 192 6.72 3.97 9.87
N PHE A 193 6.90 5.15 9.27
CA PHE A 193 6.05 6.30 9.50
C PHE A 193 4.59 6.03 9.13
N PHE A 194 4.32 5.48 7.94
CA PHE A 194 2.93 5.20 7.52
C PHE A 194 2.25 4.11 8.35
N SER A 195 3.01 3.13 8.85
CA SER A 195 2.49 2.10 9.76
C SER A 195 2.06 2.72 11.09
N VAL A 196 2.90 3.59 11.67
CA VAL A 196 2.57 4.34 12.88
C VAL A 196 1.36 5.25 12.65
N LEU A 197 1.34 6.00 11.54
CA LEU A 197 0.22 6.88 11.19
C LEU A 197 -1.10 6.11 11.07
N SER A 198 -1.10 4.98 10.36
CA SER A 198 -2.29 4.14 10.16
C SER A 198 -2.82 3.56 11.48
N MET A 199 -1.93 3.15 12.38
CA MET A 199 -2.32 2.70 13.72
C MET A 199 -3.02 3.83 14.49
N ASN A 200 -2.41 5.03 14.50
CA ASN A 200 -2.98 6.18 15.19
C ASN A 200 -4.33 6.64 14.61
N MET A 201 -4.52 6.51 13.29
CA MET A 201 -5.80 6.80 12.63
C MET A 201 -6.89 5.82 13.06
N ARG A 202 -6.58 4.51 13.15
CA ARG A 202 -7.53 3.50 13.65
C ARG A 202 -7.89 3.75 15.11
N ASP A 203 -6.90 4.06 15.94
CA ASP A 203 -7.14 4.42 17.35
C ASP A 203 -8.04 5.66 17.46
N ALA A 204 -7.78 6.70 16.65
CA ALA A 204 -8.60 7.91 16.62
C ALA A 204 -10.05 7.66 16.12
N ALA A 205 -10.24 6.68 15.23
CA ALA A 205 -11.55 6.29 14.74
C ALA A 205 -12.33 5.46 15.79
N ALA A 206 -11.65 4.60 16.53
CA ALA A 206 -12.24 3.79 17.61
C ALA A 206 -12.66 4.65 18.82
N ASP A 207 -11.90 5.71 19.14
CA ASP A 207 -12.19 6.63 20.25
C ASP A 207 -13.37 7.61 19.97
N GLY A 208 -14.14 7.39 18.90
CA GLY A 208 -15.37 8.15 18.62
C GLY A 208 -15.17 9.65 18.39
N GLY A 209 -13.96 10.08 18.00
CA GLY A 209 -13.65 11.49 17.80
C GLY A 209 -13.58 12.30 19.10
N ALA A 210 -13.49 11.64 20.27
CA ALA A 210 -13.22 12.33 21.52
C ALA A 210 -11.92 13.13 21.36
N VAL A 211 -11.99 14.43 21.64
CA VAL A 211 -10.82 15.30 21.74
C VAL A 211 -9.98 14.73 22.88
N SER A 212 -9.00 13.89 22.54
CA SER A 212 -8.18 13.22 23.54
C SER A 212 -7.42 14.29 24.33
N PRO A 213 -7.67 14.48 25.64
CA PRO A 213 -7.02 15.51 26.45
C PRO A 213 -5.55 15.21 26.76
N THR A 214 -5.04 14.07 26.29
CA THR A 214 -3.89 13.40 26.92
C THR A 214 -2.57 13.50 26.13
N LEU A 215 -2.50 14.36 25.11
CA LEU A 215 -1.22 14.70 24.44
C LEU A 215 -0.85 16.19 24.55
N ALA A 216 -1.62 16.97 25.32
CA ALA A 216 -1.33 18.37 25.64
C ALA A 216 -1.25 18.61 27.16
N GLN A 217 -0.71 17.66 27.93
CA GLN A 217 -0.18 17.97 29.27
C GLN A 217 1.24 18.55 29.17
N GLY A 218 1.35 19.63 28.42
CA GLY A 218 2.27 20.72 28.75
C GLY A 218 1.41 21.80 29.38
N GLU A 219 1.61 22.05 30.67
CA GLU A 219 0.89 23.08 31.43
C GLU A 219 0.82 24.39 30.65
N GLY A 220 -0.40 24.87 30.38
CA GLY A 220 -0.66 26.26 30.01
C GLY A 220 -0.50 26.62 28.53
N GLN A 221 -1.22 25.96 27.62
CA GLN A 221 -1.68 26.70 26.45
C GLN A 221 -2.90 27.56 26.87
N PRO A 222 -2.81 28.90 26.82
CA PRO A 222 -3.97 29.73 27.04
C PRO A 222 -5.00 29.37 25.98
N GLU A 223 -6.23 29.18 26.43
CA GLU A 223 -7.44 29.15 25.62
C GLU A 223 -7.35 30.34 24.64
N VAL A 224 -7.04 30.08 23.37
CA VAL A 224 -7.00 31.11 22.34
C VAL A 224 -8.45 31.48 22.06
N THR A 225 -8.97 32.42 22.84
CA THR A 225 -10.24 33.07 22.58
C THR A 225 -10.10 33.83 21.27
N GLY A 226 -10.73 33.32 20.21
CA GLY A 226 -10.98 34.09 19.01
C GLY A 226 -11.77 35.35 19.37
N GLU A 227 -11.47 36.44 18.66
CA GLU A 227 -11.96 37.80 18.93
C GLU A 227 -13.51 37.93 18.88
N ASP A 228 -14.24 36.89 18.46
CA ASP A 228 -15.70 36.91 18.27
C ASP A 228 -16.49 35.89 19.12
N GLY A 229 -15.89 35.29 20.15
CA GLY A 229 -16.66 34.49 21.14
C GLY A 229 -17.38 33.25 20.59
N GLN A 230 -17.02 32.77 19.39
CA GLN A 230 -17.43 31.46 18.89
C GLN A 230 -16.41 30.39 19.32
N PRO A 231 -16.85 29.20 19.74
CA PRO A 231 -15.94 28.09 19.99
C PRO A 231 -15.21 27.76 18.68
N GLN A 232 -13.88 27.91 18.65
CA GLN A 232 -13.09 27.33 17.58
C GLN A 232 -13.37 25.83 17.61
N VAL A 233 -14.04 25.33 16.57
CA VAL A 233 -14.14 23.90 16.30
C VAL A 233 -12.71 23.45 15.98
N GLY A 234 -11.94 23.16 17.03
CA GLY A 234 -10.59 22.63 16.91
C GLY A 234 -10.65 21.39 16.03
N ALA A 235 -9.79 21.32 15.02
CA ALA A 235 -9.70 20.15 14.16
C ALA A 235 -9.51 18.91 15.05
N THR A 236 -10.42 17.95 14.94
CA THR A 236 -10.31 16.71 15.73
C THR A 236 -9.02 15.98 15.35
N ARG A 237 -8.45 15.23 16.29
CA ARG A 237 -7.24 14.42 16.05
C ARG A 237 -7.37 13.57 14.78
N SER A 238 -8.55 12.98 14.57
CA SER A 238 -8.87 12.20 13.36
C SER A 238 -8.76 13.04 12.08
N SER A 239 -9.31 14.26 12.07
CA SER A 239 -9.20 15.19 10.93
C SER A 239 -7.75 15.57 10.63
N ILE A 240 -6.94 15.86 11.66
CA ILE A 240 -5.52 16.20 11.49
C ILE A 240 -4.73 15.00 10.96
N LEU A 241 -4.94 13.80 11.49
CA LEU A 241 -4.27 12.59 11.01
C LEU A 241 -4.65 12.27 9.56
N GLN A 242 -5.93 12.43 9.19
CA GLN A 242 -6.40 12.26 7.82
C GLN A 242 -5.74 13.27 6.87
N HIS A 243 -5.59 14.53 7.31
CA HIS A 243 -4.87 15.55 6.55
C HIS A 243 -3.40 15.19 6.37
N ILE A 244 -2.69 14.79 7.44
CA ILE A 244 -1.30 14.33 7.38
C ILE A 244 -1.17 13.18 6.39
N TYR A 245 -2.03 12.17 6.49
CA TYR A 245 -2.02 11.01 5.59
C TYR A 245 -2.17 11.41 4.13
N THR A 246 -3.18 12.23 3.83
CA THR A 246 -3.46 12.70 2.46
C THR A 246 -2.30 13.53 1.92
N ARG A 247 -1.76 14.45 2.74
CA ARG A 247 -0.67 15.33 2.32
C ARG A 247 0.65 14.57 2.11
N CYS A 248 0.96 13.61 2.97
CA CYS A 248 2.13 12.75 2.78
C CYS A 248 2.02 11.94 1.48
N GLN A 249 0.83 11.44 1.14
CA GLN A 249 0.60 10.75 -0.13
C GLN A 249 0.82 11.65 -1.34
N GLU A 250 0.29 12.88 -1.31
CA GLU A 250 0.50 13.86 -2.38
C GLU A 250 1.97 14.19 -2.59
N GLU A 251 2.77 14.29 -1.52
CA GLU A 251 4.21 14.54 -1.63
C GLU A 251 4.96 13.32 -2.17
N LEU A 252 4.57 12.09 -1.79
CA LEU A 252 5.15 10.87 -2.37
C LEU A 252 4.82 10.72 -3.86
N GLU A 253 3.61 11.07 -4.27
CA GLU A 253 3.16 11.02 -5.67
C GLU A 253 3.99 11.89 -6.61
N LYS A 254 4.60 12.96 -6.10
CA LYS A 254 5.47 13.84 -6.90
C LYS A 254 6.81 13.21 -7.25
N ASN A 255 7.23 12.20 -6.48
CA ASN A 255 8.54 11.58 -6.60
C ASN A 255 8.51 10.22 -7.32
N VAL A 256 7.31 9.67 -7.59
CA VAL A 256 7.14 8.42 -8.33
C VAL A 256 6.93 8.68 -9.82
N ALA A 257 7.22 7.67 -10.64
CA ALA A 257 6.92 7.73 -12.07
C ALA A 257 5.42 8.03 -12.28
N PRO A 258 5.04 8.87 -13.28
CA PRO A 258 3.66 9.30 -13.47
C PRO A 258 2.64 8.14 -13.59
N GLY A 259 3.01 7.06 -14.28
CA GLY A 259 2.19 5.84 -14.38
C GLY A 259 1.93 5.18 -13.03
N MET A 260 2.97 5.05 -12.19
CA MET A 260 2.86 4.53 -10.82
C MET A 260 2.05 5.44 -9.91
N GLY A 261 2.24 6.77 -10.04
CA GLY A 261 1.45 7.77 -9.32
C GLY A 261 -0.05 7.65 -9.63
N LEU A 262 -0.39 7.53 -10.92
CA LEU A 262 -1.77 7.30 -11.38
C LEU A 262 -2.33 5.99 -10.82
N LEU A 263 -1.60 4.88 -10.96
CA LEU A 263 -2.07 3.58 -10.47
C LEU A 263 -2.35 3.59 -8.97
N ASN A 264 -1.43 4.14 -8.17
CA ASN A 264 -1.61 4.29 -6.73
C ASN A 264 -2.85 5.14 -6.38
N LYS A 265 -3.11 6.19 -7.15
CA LYS A 265 -4.30 7.03 -6.98
C LYS A 265 -5.59 6.27 -7.27
N LEU A 266 -5.59 5.44 -8.32
CA LEU A 266 -6.75 4.65 -8.73
C LEU A 266 -7.05 3.53 -7.73
N LEU A 267 -6.01 2.85 -7.21
CA LEU A 267 -6.17 1.79 -6.19
C LEU A 267 -6.79 2.29 -4.88
N ARG A 268 -6.64 3.58 -4.57
CA ARG A 268 -7.26 4.20 -3.39
C ARG A 268 -8.63 4.81 -3.67
N THR A 269 -9.01 4.95 -4.93
CA THR A 269 -10.28 5.53 -5.33
C THR A 269 -11.31 4.42 -5.51
N GLU A 270 -12.18 4.22 -4.53
CA GLU A 270 -13.17 3.12 -4.56
C GLU A 270 -14.30 3.37 -5.57
N ILE A 271 -14.66 4.63 -5.76
CA ILE A 271 -15.79 5.04 -6.58
C ILE A 271 -15.40 5.01 -8.06
N SER A 272 -16.00 4.08 -8.82
CA SER A 272 -15.68 3.85 -10.24
C SER A 272 -15.88 5.10 -11.12
N SER A 273 -16.90 5.92 -10.85
CA SER A 273 -17.10 7.18 -11.61
C SER A 273 -15.97 8.18 -11.39
N ILE A 274 -15.42 8.26 -10.18
CA ILE A 274 -14.27 9.12 -9.86
C ILE A 274 -13.01 8.55 -10.53
N ARG A 275 -12.79 7.22 -10.47
CA ARG A 275 -11.69 6.57 -11.19
C ARG A 275 -11.74 6.84 -12.69
N THR A 276 -12.92 6.72 -13.29
CA THR A 276 -13.12 6.99 -14.73
C THR A 276 -12.73 8.43 -15.08
N ASN A 277 -13.14 9.41 -14.26
CA ASN A 277 -12.76 10.81 -14.46
C ASN A 277 -11.25 11.03 -14.32
N GLN A 278 -10.62 10.37 -13.33
CA GLN A 278 -9.16 10.41 -13.15
C GLN A 278 -8.46 9.80 -14.37
N LEU A 279 -8.83 8.59 -14.78
CA LEU A 279 -8.30 7.93 -15.96
C LEU A 279 -8.43 8.81 -17.21
N GLN A 280 -9.59 9.44 -17.41
CA GLN A 280 -9.81 10.34 -18.54
C GLN A 280 -8.91 11.57 -18.47
N HIS A 281 -8.73 12.14 -17.28
CA HIS A 281 -7.84 13.28 -17.09
C HIS A 281 -6.38 12.93 -17.37
N TYR A 282 -5.90 11.75 -16.97
CA TYR A 282 -4.48 11.41 -17.11
C TYR A 282 -4.14 10.75 -18.45
N LEU A 283 -4.96 9.82 -18.94
CA LEU A 283 -4.72 9.03 -20.15
C LEU A 283 -5.34 9.64 -21.41
N GLY A 284 -6.29 10.57 -21.25
CA GLY A 284 -6.96 11.23 -22.37
C GLY A 284 -6.17 12.44 -22.92
N PRO A 285 -6.52 12.91 -24.12
CA PRO A 285 -5.95 14.12 -24.69
C PRO A 285 -6.28 15.33 -23.81
N GLN A 286 -5.28 16.18 -23.56
CA GLN A 286 -5.47 17.37 -22.73
C GLN A 286 -6.18 18.46 -23.53
N ARG A 287 -7.12 19.15 -22.88
CA ARG A 287 -7.82 20.27 -23.51
C ARG A 287 -6.86 21.45 -23.65
N THR A 288 -6.59 21.82 -24.89
CA THR A 288 -5.73 22.95 -25.26
C THR A 288 -6.50 24.25 -25.46
N SER A 289 -7.80 24.27 -25.20
CA SER A 289 -8.61 25.48 -25.27
C SER A 289 -9.69 25.56 -24.19
N ILE A 290 -9.94 26.77 -23.70
CA ILE A 290 -11.07 27.11 -22.82
C ILE A 290 -11.90 28.15 -23.53
N THR A 291 -13.19 27.86 -23.76
CA THR A 291 -14.15 28.86 -24.24
C THR A 291 -14.77 29.56 -23.04
N ASN A 292 -14.59 30.88 -22.95
CA ASN A 292 -15.19 31.69 -21.90
C ASN A 292 -16.74 31.77 -22.11
N PRO A 293 -17.52 32.16 -21.10
CA PRO A 293 -18.98 32.32 -21.25
C PRO A 293 -19.39 33.42 -22.24
N GLU A 294 -18.45 34.27 -22.67
CA GLU A 294 -18.64 35.30 -23.70
C GLU A 294 -18.40 34.77 -25.12
N GLY A 295 -17.99 33.51 -25.27
CA GLY A 295 -17.75 32.83 -26.55
C GLY A 295 -16.34 32.98 -27.11
N GLU A 296 -15.42 33.67 -26.43
CA GLU A 296 -14.01 33.74 -26.82
C GLU A 296 -13.27 32.47 -26.39
N THR A 297 -12.57 31.86 -27.35
CA THR A 297 -11.72 30.69 -27.13
C THR A 297 -10.30 31.15 -26.80
N ILE A 298 -9.86 30.87 -25.57
CA ILE A 298 -8.49 31.09 -25.13
C ILE A 298 -7.73 29.79 -25.38
N GLU A 299 -6.74 29.82 -26.28
CA GLU A 299 -5.80 28.72 -26.43
C GLU A 299 -4.87 28.66 -25.22
N LEU A 300 -4.85 27.53 -24.54
CA LEU A 300 -3.93 27.26 -23.46
C LEU A 300 -2.60 26.77 -24.04
N PRO A 301 -1.46 27.18 -23.45
CA PRO A 301 -0.18 26.56 -23.77
C PRO A 301 -0.22 25.11 -23.27
N GLY A 302 -0.53 24.18 -24.17
CA GLY A 302 -0.63 22.76 -23.87
C GLY A 302 -0.37 21.92 -25.12
N THR A 303 0.13 20.72 -24.91
CA THR A 303 0.19 19.69 -25.96
C THR A 303 -1.05 18.81 -25.83
N ASP A 304 -1.65 18.37 -26.95
CA ASP A 304 -2.74 17.36 -26.95
C ASP A 304 -2.29 15.97 -26.44
N LYS A 305 -1.08 15.88 -25.89
CA LYS A 305 -0.50 14.67 -25.30
C LYS A 305 -1.10 14.41 -23.93
N PRO A 306 -1.35 13.13 -23.58
CA PRO A 306 -1.83 12.77 -22.25
C PRO A 306 -0.78 13.10 -21.17
N LEU A 307 -1.22 13.25 -19.92
CA LEU A 307 -0.34 13.46 -18.77
C LEU A 307 0.47 12.20 -18.42
N VAL A 308 -0.09 11.04 -18.73
CA VAL A 308 0.53 9.72 -18.57
C VAL A 308 0.28 8.95 -19.85
N SER A 309 1.34 8.48 -20.49
CA SER A 309 1.19 7.64 -21.69
C SER A 309 0.62 6.26 -21.33
N HIS A 310 -0.03 5.60 -22.30
CA HIS A 310 -0.52 4.24 -22.11
C HIS A 310 0.62 3.26 -21.78
N GLY A 311 1.80 3.45 -22.37
CA GLY A 311 3.00 2.66 -22.07
C GLY A 311 3.44 2.80 -20.62
N GLU A 312 3.63 4.02 -20.13
CA GLU A 312 4.02 4.26 -18.72
C GLU A 312 3.01 3.69 -17.72
N PHE A 313 1.72 3.71 -18.07
CA PHE A 313 0.68 3.11 -17.24
C PHE A 313 0.72 1.58 -17.28
N THR A 314 0.97 0.98 -18.44
CA THR A 314 1.15 -0.48 -18.56
C THR A 314 2.39 -0.96 -17.80
N ASP A 315 3.52 -0.26 -17.91
CA ASP A 315 4.74 -0.58 -17.15
C ASP A 315 4.49 -0.54 -15.64
N ALA A 316 3.68 0.42 -15.18
CA ALA A 316 3.26 0.51 -13.78
C ALA A 316 2.40 -0.70 -13.36
N LEU A 317 1.44 -1.11 -14.20
CA LEU A 317 0.61 -2.30 -13.96
C LEU A 317 1.47 -3.58 -13.90
N GLU A 318 2.39 -3.74 -14.84
CA GLU A 318 3.33 -4.86 -14.90
C GLU A 318 4.20 -4.94 -13.63
N SER A 319 4.83 -3.81 -13.27
CA SER A 319 5.70 -3.72 -12.10
C SER A 319 4.95 -4.12 -10.82
N VAL A 320 3.75 -3.58 -10.60
CA VAL A 320 2.97 -3.92 -9.39
C VAL A 320 2.51 -5.37 -9.38
N VAL A 321 2.01 -5.91 -10.51
CA VAL A 321 1.58 -7.31 -10.58
C VAL A 321 2.75 -8.27 -10.37
N SER A 322 3.92 -7.96 -10.93
CA SER A 322 5.15 -8.73 -10.74
C SER A 322 5.59 -8.73 -9.26
N GLN A 323 5.53 -7.57 -8.60
CA GLN A 323 5.83 -7.45 -7.17
C GLN A 323 4.87 -8.25 -6.31
N ILE A 324 3.57 -8.22 -6.58
CA ILE A 324 2.57 -9.00 -5.83
C ILE A 324 2.83 -10.50 -5.97
N ARG A 325 3.09 -10.99 -7.18
CA ARG A 325 3.42 -12.40 -7.42
C ARG A 325 4.72 -12.83 -6.74
N THR A 326 5.71 -11.96 -6.74
CA THR A 326 6.98 -12.20 -6.03
C THR A 326 6.74 -12.32 -4.52
N LEU A 327 5.90 -11.45 -3.96
CA LEU A 327 5.53 -11.48 -2.55
C LEU A 327 4.75 -12.74 -2.16
N GLU A 328 3.82 -13.17 -3.02
CA GLU A 328 3.07 -14.42 -2.84
C GLU A 328 4.03 -15.62 -2.84
N ALA A 329 4.91 -15.70 -3.85
CA ALA A 329 5.88 -16.78 -3.98
C ALA A 329 6.87 -16.84 -2.80
N SER A 330 7.18 -15.69 -2.20
CA SER A 330 8.04 -15.61 -1.02
C SER A 330 7.32 -15.88 0.31
N GLY A 331 6.01 -16.15 0.29
CA GLY A 331 5.20 -16.36 1.49
C GLY A 331 4.95 -15.08 2.31
N GLY A 332 5.18 -13.90 1.74
CA GLY A 332 4.93 -12.64 2.46
C GLY A 332 3.47 -12.16 2.35
N THR A 333 2.65 -12.79 1.52
CA THR A 333 1.19 -12.61 1.48
C THR A 333 0.52 -13.95 1.15
N ASP A 334 -0.72 -14.14 1.61
CA ASP A 334 -1.49 -15.32 1.27
C ASP A 334 -2.03 -15.24 -0.18
N LYS A 335 -2.27 -16.40 -0.76
CA LYS A 335 -2.73 -16.55 -2.15
C LYS A 335 -4.05 -15.84 -2.44
N LEU A 336 -4.97 -15.80 -1.48
CA LEU A 336 -6.28 -15.15 -1.66
C LEU A 336 -6.10 -13.63 -1.73
N SER A 337 -5.32 -13.05 -0.82
CA SER A 337 -4.97 -11.63 -0.83
C SER A 337 -4.23 -11.24 -2.10
N ALA A 338 -3.20 -11.99 -2.51
CA ALA A 338 -2.49 -11.75 -3.76
C ALA A 338 -3.44 -11.75 -4.98
N THR A 339 -4.34 -12.74 -5.05
CA THR A 339 -5.33 -12.85 -6.13
C THR A 339 -6.27 -11.64 -6.16
N ASN A 340 -6.78 -11.21 -4.99
CA ASN A 340 -7.67 -10.06 -4.88
C ASN A 340 -6.99 -8.75 -5.29
N LEU A 341 -5.71 -8.57 -4.97
CA LEU A 341 -4.93 -7.41 -5.38
C LEU A 341 -4.72 -7.39 -6.90
N VAL A 342 -4.32 -8.51 -7.48
CA VAL A 342 -4.17 -8.64 -8.94
C VAL A 342 -5.51 -8.41 -9.66
N GLU A 343 -6.62 -8.88 -9.10
CA GLU A 343 -7.95 -8.62 -9.66
C GLU A 343 -8.33 -7.14 -9.58
N SER A 344 -8.02 -6.47 -8.48
CA SER A 344 -8.26 -5.02 -8.35
C SER A 344 -7.51 -4.23 -9.42
N ILE A 345 -6.25 -4.61 -9.69
CA ILE A 345 -5.44 -4.02 -10.76
C ILE A 345 -6.02 -4.35 -12.15
N ARG A 346 -6.51 -5.58 -12.34
CA ARG A 346 -7.19 -5.98 -13.59
C ARG A 346 -8.44 -5.15 -13.85
N GLN A 347 -9.27 -4.88 -12.84
CA GLN A 347 -10.45 -4.03 -13.00
C GLN A 347 -10.07 -2.60 -13.39
N ILE A 348 -9.01 -2.04 -12.80
CA ILE A 348 -8.47 -0.73 -13.20
C ILE A 348 -8.01 -0.74 -14.67
N ALA A 349 -7.33 -1.80 -15.11
CA ALA A 349 -6.89 -1.93 -16.50
C ALA A 349 -8.08 -2.03 -17.49
N ILE A 350 -9.18 -2.68 -17.10
CA ILE A 350 -10.42 -2.73 -17.88
C ILE A 350 -11.05 -1.33 -18.00
N GLU A 351 -11.16 -0.60 -16.89
CA GLU A 351 -11.67 0.78 -16.88
C GLU A 351 -10.79 1.70 -17.74
N ALA A 352 -9.46 1.57 -17.64
CA ALA A 352 -8.51 2.32 -18.44
C ALA A 352 -8.67 2.06 -19.94
N ARG A 353 -8.86 0.79 -20.35
CA ARG A 353 -9.19 0.45 -21.74
C ARG A 353 -10.46 1.16 -22.19
N GLY A 354 -11.51 1.16 -21.36
CA GLY A 354 -12.78 1.84 -21.66
C GLY A 354 -12.58 3.34 -21.95
N VAL A 355 -11.76 4.00 -21.12
CA VAL A 355 -11.42 5.41 -21.31
C VAL A 355 -10.59 5.66 -22.57
N LEU A 356 -9.61 4.80 -22.87
CA LEU A 356 -8.81 4.90 -24.08
C LEU A 356 -9.66 4.71 -25.34
N VAL A 357 -10.58 3.75 -25.34
CA VAL A 357 -11.54 3.54 -26.43
C VAL A 357 -12.45 4.76 -26.61
N ALA A 358 -12.95 5.35 -25.52
CA ALA A 358 -13.79 6.54 -25.59
C ALA A 358 -13.02 7.79 -26.09
N SER A 359 -11.71 7.86 -25.82
CA SER A 359 -10.88 9.03 -26.14
C SER A 359 -10.26 8.96 -27.54
N TYR A 360 -9.83 7.77 -27.98
CA TYR A 360 -9.06 7.58 -29.21
C TYR A 360 -9.78 6.73 -30.26
N GLY A 361 -10.85 6.02 -29.90
CA GLY A 361 -11.55 5.06 -30.74
C GLY A 361 -11.06 3.62 -30.57
N GLU A 362 -11.96 2.66 -30.81
CA GLU A 362 -11.71 1.22 -30.59
C GLU A 362 -10.57 0.67 -31.47
N GLU A 363 -10.49 1.12 -32.72
CA GLU A 363 -9.48 0.69 -33.69
C GLU A 363 -8.18 1.50 -33.63
N SER A 364 -7.99 2.33 -32.60
CA SER A 364 -6.80 3.17 -32.49
C SER A 364 -5.55 2.36 -32.17
N ILE A 365 -4.41 2.81 -32.68
CA ILE A 365 -3.09 2.20 -32.40
C ILE A 365 -2.84 2.15 -30.89
N ILE A 366 -3.18 3.22 -30.16
CA ILE A 366 -3.02 3.33 -28.70
C ILE A 366 -3.80 2.23 -27.97
N VAL A 367 -5.06 2.00 -28.33
CA VAL A 367 -5.90 0.96 -27.72
C VAL A 367 -5.36 -0.44 -28.02
N ASN A 368 -4.89 -0.67 -29.25
CA ASN A 368 -4.34 -1.95 -29.68
C ASN A 368 -3.00 -2.27 -29.00
N GLU A 369 -2.10 -1.28 -28.89
CA GLU A 369 -0.84 -1.40 -28.14
C GLU A 369 -1.11 -1.67 -26.66
N PHE A 370 -1.98 -0.88 -26.02
CA PHE A 370 -2.35 -1.09 -24.62
C PHE A 370 -2.87 -2.51 -24.37
N GLN A 371 -3.76 -3.03 -25.22
CA GLN A 371 -4.27 -4.40 -25.09
C GLN A 371 -3.18 -5.46 -25.27
N LYS A 372 -2.28 -5.25 -26.24
CA LYS A 372 -1.17 -6.16 -26.53
C LYS A 372 -0.22 -6.22 -25.34
N ASP A 373 0.12 -5.07 -24.78
CA ASP A 373 1.08 -4.94 -23.69
C ASP A 373 0.50 -5.47 -22.35
N LEU A 374 -0.82 -5.46 -22.17
CA LEU A 374 -1.48 -6.05 -20.99
C LEU A 374 -1.54 -7.59 -21.00
N GLN A 375 -1.41 -8.25 -22.15
CA GLN A 375 -1.44 -9.72 -22.22
C GLN A 375 -0.38 -10.38 -21.32
N PRO A 376 0.93 -10.06 -21.43
CA PRO A 376 1.94 -10.68 -20.58
C PRO A 376 1.76 -10.39 -19.09
N VAL A 377 1.20 -9.23 -18.73
CA VAL A 377 0.94 -8.84 -17.33
C VAL A 377 -0.01 -9.82 -16.65
N PHE A 378 -1.18 -10.05 -17.24
CA PHE A 378 -2.23 -10.86 -16.63
C PHE A 378 -2.23 -12.33 -17.06
N ARG A 379 -1.50 -12.68 -18.13
CA ARG A 379 -1.35 -14.04 -18.66
C ARG A 379 0.13 -14.36 -18.91
N PRO A 380 0.93 -14.56 -17.85
CA PRO A 380 2.32 -14.95 -18.02
C PRO A 380 2.40 -16.32 -18.71
N GLY A 381 3.04 -16.38 -19.87
CA GLY A 381 3.33 -17.63 -20.60
C GLY A 381 2.34 -18.06 -21.70
N SER A 382 1.41 -17.19 -22.11
CA SER A 382 0.52 -17.43 -23.28
C SER A 382 1.14 -17.06 -24.61
#